data_AF-A0A6P2GB42-F1
#
_entry.id   AF-A0A6P2GB42-F1
#
_cell.length_a   1.000
_cell.length_b   1.000
_cell.length_c   1.000
_cell.angle_alpha   90.00
_cell.angle_beta   90.00
_cell.angle_gamma   90.00
#
_symmetry.space_group_name_H-M   'P 1'
#
loop_
_entity.id
_entity.type
_entity.pdbx_description
1 polymer ?
#
loop_
_entity_poly.entity_id
_entity_poly.type
_entity_poly.pdbx_seq_one_letter_code
_entity_poly.pdbx_strand_id
1 'polypeptide(L)'
;MIYVPENTDDLLPGMNVYVGDVPEFDDDDNEVLPQSVIALGLEMGYMREHFQDVVDLAYKQKPTASSEEIIRCLNHYAEYDDFLDLH
;
A
#
# COMPACT_ATOMS: atom_id res chain seq x y z
N MET A 1 -5.91 2.89 6.19
CA MET A 1 -5.57 2.18 4.93
C MET A 1 -4.73 3.09 4.04
N ILE A 2 -3.98 2.54 3.08
CA ILE A 2 -3.35 3.28 1.98
C ILE A 2 -4.16 3.02 0.71
N TYR A 3 -4.56 4.10 0.05
CA TYR A 3 -5.36 4.08 -1.17
C TYR A 3 -4.56 4.63 -2.35
N VAL A 4 -4.80 4.03 -3.52
CA VAL A 4 -4.11 4.32 -4.79
C VAL A 4 -5.12 4.75 -5.86
N PRO A 5 -4.70 5.41 -6.94
CA PRO A 5 -5.59 5.68 -8.07
C PRO A 5 -6.21 4.39 -8.63
N GLU A 6 -7.44 4.47 -9.16
CA GLU A 6 -8.08 3.31 -9.80
C GLU A 6 -7.22 2.71 -10.92
N ASN A 7 -7.23 1.37 -11.03
CA ASN A 7 -6.44 0.60 -12.00
C ASN A 7 -4.92 0.78 -11.82
N THR A 8 -4.47 0.85 -10.57
CA THR A 8 -3.04 0.84 -10.27
C THR A 8 -2.55 -0.61 -10.17
N ASP A 9 -1.80 -1.07 -11.16
CA ASP A 9 -1.15 -2.39 -11.10
C ASP A 9 0.01 -2.39 -10.09
N ASP A 10 0.92 -1.42 -10.22
CA ASP A 10 2.15 -1.31 -9.43
C ASP A 10 2.31 0.11 -8.87
N LEU A 11 2.88 0.23 -7.67
CA LEU A 11 3.33 1.53 -7.18
C LEU A 11 4.49 2.05 -8.04
N LEU A 12 4.46 3.34 -8.35
CA LEU A 12 5.51 4.02 -9.13
C LEU A 12 6.17 5.14 -8.31
N PRO A 13 7.48 5.40 -8.52
CA PRO A 13 8.16 6.53 -7.90
C PRO A 13 7.47 7.87 -8.21
N GLY A 14 7.24 8.68 -7.16
CA GLY A 14 6.57 9.98 -7.28
C GLY A 14 5.04 9.90 -7.40
N MET A 15 4.45 8.70 -7.30
CA MET A 15 3.00 8.55 -7.26
C MET A 15 2.41 9.15 -5.98
N ASN A 16 1.29 9.86 -6.12
CA ASN A 16 0.53 10.36 -4.99
C ASN A 16 -0.41 9.26 -4.50
N VAL A 17 -0.29 8.92 -3.21
CA VAL A 17 -1.16 7.97 -2.52
C VAL A 17 -1.92 8.70 -1.41
N TYR A 18 -3.06 8.14 -1.02
CA TYR A 18 -3.88 8.70 0.05
C TYR A 18 -3.84 7.80 1.29
N VAL A 19 -3.52 8.39 2.44
CA VAL A 19 -3.58 7.68 3.72
C VAL A 19 -4.88 8.07 4.41
N GLY A 20 -5.78 7.10 4.57
CA GLY A 20 -7.12 7.32 5.11
C GLY A 20 -7.50 6.33 6.21
N ASP A 21 -8.76 6.42 6.61
CA ASP A 21 -9.40 5.47 7.53
C ASP A 21 -9.46 4.07 6.92
N VAL A 22 -9.91 3.09 7.71
CA VAL A 22 -10.16 1.73 7.20
C VAL A 22 -11.60 1.66 6.67
N PRO A 23 -11.87 0.80 5.66
CA PRO A 23 -13.24 0.50 5.28
C PRO A 23 -14.05 -0.03 6.45
N GLU A 24 -15.34 0.32 6.46
CA GLU A 24 -16.31 -0.25 7.39
C GLU A 24 -17.06 -1.41 6.70
N PHE A 25 -17.91 -2.10 7.44
CA PHE A 25 -18.81 -3.13 6.89
C PHE A 25 -20.25 -2.71 7.16
N ASP A 26 -21.13 -2.87 6.17
CA ASP A 26 -22.57 -2.64 6.35
C ASP A 26 -23.26 -3.85 7.01
N ASP A 27 -24.59 -3.74 7.20
CA ASP A 27 -25.41 -4.78 7.83
C ASP A 27 -25.45 -6.11 7.03
N ASP A 28 -25.06 -6.08 5.76
CA ASP A 28 -25.00 -7.23 4.86
C ASP A 28 -23.55 -7.75 4.70
N ASP A 29 -22.63 -7.36 5.60
CA ASP A 29 -21.20 -7.68 5.59
C ASP A 29 -20.46 -7.23 4.30
N ASN A 30 -21.00 -6.25 3.56
CA ASN A 30 -20.29 -5.67 2.42
C ASN A 30 -19.30 -4.61 2.88
N GLU A 31 -18.13 -4.58 2.25
CA GLU A 31 -17.11 -3.57 2.50
C GLU A 31 -17.55 -2.20 1.97
N VAL A 32 -17.53 -1.19 2.85
CA VAL A 32 -17.89 0.19 2.57
C VAL A 32 -16.65 1.07 2.69
N LEU A 33 -16.19 1.58 1.55
CA LEU A 33 -15.06 2.51 1.51
C LEU A 33 -15.41 3.88 2.12
N PRO A 34 -14.45 4.57 2.75
CA PRO A 34 -14.66 5.93 3.24
C PRO A 34 -15.11 6.88 2.13
N GLN A 35 -16.03 7.80 2.44
CA GLN A 35 -16.55 8.77 1.47
C GLN A 35 -15.47 9.62 0.80
N SER A 36 -14.39 9.94 1.52
CA SER A 36 -13.25 10.67 0.97
C SER A 36 -12.53 9.89 -0.14
N VAL A 37 -12.46 8.57 -0.03
CA VAL A 37 -11.83 7.68 -1.01
C VAL A 37 -12.69 7.57 -2.27
N ILE A 38 -13.99 7.36 -2.08
CA ILE A 38 -14.98 7.30 -3.18
C ILE A 38 -15.00 8.63 -3.95
N ALA A 39 -15.04 9.75 -3.25
CA ALA A 39 -15.08 11.08 -3.86
C ALA A 39 -13.81 11.42 -4.68
N LEU A 40 -12.69 10.77 -4.39
CA LEU A 40 -11.42 10.96 -5.08
C LEU A 40 -11.15 9.92 -6.18
N GLY A 41 -12.03 8.92 -6.37
CA GLY A 41 -11.84 7.85 -7.35
C GLY A 41 -10.59 7.02 -7.03
N LEU A 42 -10.48 6.58 -5.78
CA LEU A 42 -9.35 5.80 -5.28
C LEU A 42 -9.79 4.38 -4.93
N GLU A 43 -8.86 3.44 -5.01
CA GLU A 43 -9.04 2.04 -4.63
C GLU A 43 -8.09 1.64 -3.50
N MET A 44 -8.35 0.48 -2.88
CA MET A 44 -7.51 -0.04 -1.82
C MET A 44 -6.15 -0.49 -2.39
N GLY A 45 -5.07 0.04 -1.81
CA GLY A 45 -3.71 -0.40 -2.12
C GLY A 45 -3.15 -1.32 -1.04
N TYR A 46 -2.86 -0.76 0.13
CA TYR A 46 -2.16 -1.49 1.20
C TYR A 46 -2.81 -1.28 2.56
N MET A 47 -2.85 -2.37 3.33
CA MET A 47 -3.03 -2.27 4.78
C MET A 47 -1.84 -1.54 5.40
N ARG A 48 -2.12 -0.68 6.39
CA ARG A 48 -1.11 0.15 7.04
C ARG A 48 0.01 -0.70 7.64
N GLU A 49 -0.37 -1.81 8.26
CA GLU A 49 0.54 -2.75 8.93
C GLU A 49 1.47 -3.41 7.91
N HIS A 50 0.92 -3.97 6.83
CA HIS A 50 1.73 -4.58 5.76
C HIS A 50 2.69 -3.57 5.12
N PHE A 51 2.22 -2.36 4.83
CA PHE A 51 3.08 -1.31 4.29
C PHE A 51 4.23 -0.98 5.25
N GLN A 52 3.93 -0.85 6.55
CA GLN A 52 4.93 -0.54 7.56
C GLN A 52 5.94 -1.68 7.71
N ASP A 53 5.50 -2.94 7.75
CA ASP A 53 6.37 -4.10 7.88
C ASP A 53 7.36 -4.22 6.72
N VAL A 54 6.89 -4.01 5.49
CA VAL A 54 7.75 -4.02 4.29
C VAL A 54 8.79 -2.90 4.34
N VAL A 55 8.37 -1.68 4.72
CA VAL A 55 9.28 -0.52 4.82
C VAL A 55 10.31 -0.72 5.93
N ASP A 56 9.87 -1.18 7.10
CA ASP A 56 10.74 -1.41 8.26
C ASP A 56 11.77 -2.51 7.96
N LEU A 57 11.36 -3.59 7.29
CA LEU A 57 12.27 -4.66 6.88
C LEU A 57 13.27 -4.17 5.83
N ALA A 58 12.83 -3.42 4.82
CA ALA A 58 13.71 -2.86 3.80
C ALA A 58 14.82 -2.00 4.42
N TYR A 59 14.47 -1.11 5.36
CA TYR A 59 15.47 -0.29 6.06
C TYR A 59 16.32 -1.07 7.06
N LYS A 60 15.79 -2.14 7.67
CA LYS A 60 16.56 -3.02 8.54
C LYS A 60 17.64 -3.78 7.76
N GLN A 61 17.32 -4.24 6.55
CA GLN A 61 18.26 -4.93 5.67
C GLN A 61 19.26 -3.95 5.06
N LYS A 62 18.77 -2.82 4.54
CA LYS A 62 19.56 -1.77 3.92
C LYS A 62 19.16 -0.39 4.46
N PRO A 63 19.88 0.15 5.47
CA PRO A 63 19.56 1.47 6.05
C PRO A 63 19.63 2.65 5.06
N THR A 64 20.25 2.43 3.90
CA THR A 64 20.36 3.41 2.80
C THR A 64 19.41 3.10 1.64
N ALA A 65 18.38 2.25 1.86
CA ALA A 65 17.39 1.91 0.85
C ALA A 65 16.77 3.17 0.25
N SER A 66 16.80 3.25 -1.08
CA SER A 66 16.14 4.33 -1.83
C SER A 66 14.63 4.12 -1.88
N SER A 67 13.88 5.17 -2.16
CA SER A 67 12.42 5.08 -2.36
C SER A 67 12.06 4.10 -3.49
N GLU A 68 12.87 3.99 -4.53
CA GLU A 68 12.67 3.03 -5.62
C GLU A 68 12.81 1.58 -5.15
N GLU A 69 13.77 1.30 -4.27
CA GLU A 69 13.95 -0.04 -3.70
C GLU A 69 12.79 -0.41 -2.77
N ILE A 70 12.30 0.54 -1.99
CA ILE A 70 11.14 0.34 -1.11
C ILE A 70 9.89 0.06 -1.94
N ILE A 71 9.66 0.81 -3.01
CA ILE A 71 8.56 0.59 -3.94
C ILE A 71 8.65 -0.82 -4.55
N ARG A 72 9.85 -1.26 -4.94
CA ARG A 72 10.04 -2.63 -5.44
C ARG A 72 9.70 -3.69 -4.40
N CYS A 73 10.06 -3.48 -3.13
CA CYS A 73 9.67 -4.39 -2.04
C CYS A 73 8.15 -4.41 -1.84
N LEU A 74 7.48 -3.26 -1.90
CA LEU A 74 6.02 -3.16 -1.75
C LEU A 74 5.27 -3.84 -2.89
N ASN A 75 5.71 -3.64 -4.14
CA ASN A 75 5.10 -4.30 -5.30
C ASN A 75 5.33 -5.82 -5.24
N HIS A 76 6.54 -6.25 -4.86
CA HIS A 76 6.82 -7.68 -4.66
C HIS A 76 5.92 -8.29 -3.58
N TYR A 77 5.75 -7.62 -2.45
CA TYR A 77 4.87 -8.10 -1.38
C TYR A 77 3.41 -8.18 -1.83
N ALA A 78 2.93 -7.20 -2.62
CA ALA A 78 1.57 -7.23 -3.16
C ALA A 78 1.33 -8.39 -4.14
N GLU A 79 2.33 -8.75 -4.96
CA GLU A 79 2.22 -9.82 -5.94
C GLU A 79 2.41 -11.22 -5.32
N TYR A 80 3.33 -11.38 -4.38
CA TYR A 80 3.78 -12.69 -3.90
C TYR A 80 3.40 -13.00 -2.45
N ASP A 81 2.88 -12.04 -1.68
CA ASP A 81 2.68 -12.14 -0.23
C ASP A 81 3.96 -12.60 0.51
N ASP A 82 5.11 -12.15 0.00
CA ASP A 82 6.44 -12.48 0.51
C ASP A 82 7.34 -11.25 0.54
N PHE A 83 8.31 -11.24 1.45
CA PHE A 83 9.23 -10.13 1.60
C PHE A 83 10.40 -10.23 0.62
N LEU A 84 10.67 -9.15 -0.11
CA LEU A 84 11.85 -9.06 -0.97
C LEU A 84 13.09 -8.72 -0.14
N ASP A 85 14.11 -9.56 -0.21
CA ASP A 85 15.43 -9.29 0.37
C ASP A 85 16.20 -8.22 -0.43
N LEU A 86 16.64 -7.17 0.26
CA LEU A 86 17.59 -6.17 -0.20
C LEU A 86 19.00 -6.56 0.25
N HIS A 87 19.94 -6.53 -0.70
CA HIS A 87 21.36 -6.81 -0.48
C HIS A 87 22.20 -5.53 -0.40
#